data_AF-A0A4Q3AKY3-F1
#
_entry.id   AF-A0A4Q3AKY3-F1
#
_cell.length_a   1.000
_cell.length_b   1.000
_cell.length_c   1.000
_cell.angle_alpha   90.00
_cell.angle_beta   90.00
_cell.angle_gamma   90.00
#
_symmetry.space_group_name_H-M   'P 1'
#
loop_
_entity.id
_entity.type
_entity.pdbx_description
1 polymer ?
#
loop_
_entity_poly.entity_id
_entity_poly.type
_entity_poly.pdbx_seq_one_letter_code
_entity_poly.pdbx_strand_id
1 'polypeptide(L)'
;MATLATMEDLLVQEIKDLYSAETQLVKALPKMAKAASAPTLKKGIEKHLEETKGHVQRLEQIADLLEASPKGKSCKAMKGLLEEGSEVIGEEGDDVIKDLAIIGAAQKVEHYEIASYGTARALAESLGMDEVAELLQATLDEEGATDKALTGVAEELSGSLSNQD
;
A
#
# COMPACT_ATOMS: atom_id res chain seq x y z
N MET A 1 0.62 22.44 17.06
CA MET A 1 0.41 21.85 15.72
C MET A 1 1.76 21.35 15.23
N ALA A 2 1.81 20.27 14.43
CA ALA A 2 3.04 19.94 13.72
C ALA A 2 3.33 21.07 12.72
N THR A 3 4.57 21.57 12.72
CA THR A 3 5.03 22.62 11.81
C THR A 3 5.61 21.95 10.57
N LEU A 4 5.41 22.54 9.39
CA LEU A 4 6.08 22.16 8.14
C LEU A 4 7.05 23.28 7.80
N ALA A 5 8.12 23.42 8.59
CA ALA A 5 9.09 24.50 8.42
C ALA A 5 10.35 24.03 7.69
N THR A 6 10.71 22.75 7.80
CA THR A 6 11.90 22.17 7.15
C THR A 6 11.58 20.90 6.35
N MET A 7 12.57 20.40 5.60
CA MET A 7 12.45 19.11 4.92
C MET A 7 12.43 17.95 5.90
N GLU A 8 13.16 18.04 7.02
CA GLU A 8 13.09 17.04 8.09
C GLU A 8 11.68 16.99 8.71
N ASP A 9 11.06 18.16 8.95
CA ASP A 9 9.67 18.22 9.42
C ASP A 9 8.71 17.50 8.44
N LEU A 10 8.90 17.74 7.13
CA LEU A 10 8.09 17.10 6.09
C LEU A 10 8.34 15.59 6.05
N LEU A 11 9.60 15.15 6.04
CA LEU A 11 9.95 13.72 6.05
C LEU A 11 9.31 13.01 7.24
N VAL A 12 9.42 13.58 8.46
CA VAL A 12 8.78 13.00 9.65
C VAL A 12 7.26 12.95 9.53
N GLN A 13 6.64 13.90 8.81
CA GLN A 13 5.20 13.83 8.54
C GLN A 13 4.84 12.74 7.54
N GLU A 14 5.63 12.56 6.47
CA GLU A 14 5.45 11.46 5.51
C GLU A 14 5.59 10.09 6.19
N ILE A 15 6.60 9.89 7.04
CA ILE A 15 6.78 8.63 7.79
C ILE A 15 5.57 8.34 8.69
N LYS A 16 5.01 9.36 9.34
CA LYS A 16 3.80 9.21 10.18
C LYS A 16 2.55 8.88 9.35
N ASP A 17 2.40 9.49 8.18
CA ASP A 17 1.27 9.24 7.29
C ASP A 17 1.34 7.82 6.72
N LEU A 18 2.50 7.42 6.19
CA LEU A 18 2.80 6.06 5.73
C LEU A 18 2.56 5.03 6.85
N TYR A 19 3.08 5.24 8.05
CA TYR A 19 2.88 4.31 9.17
C TYR A 19 1.39 4.15 9.50
N SER A 20 0.62 5.24 9.42
CA SER A 20 -0.82 5.17 9.57
C SER A 20 -1.52 4.48 8.39
N ALA A 21 -1.04 4.62 7.17
CA ALA A 21 -1.59 3.96 5.99
C ALA A 21 -1.40 2.44 6.08
N GLU A 22 -0.17 2.01 6.29
CA GLU A 22 0.24 0.61 6.44
C GLU A 22 -0.50 -0.11 7.57
N THR A 23 -0.62 0.54 8.74
CA THR A 23 -1.36 -0.02 9.88
C THR A 23 -2.87 -0.17 9.59
N GLN A 24 -3.44 0.69 8.74
CA GLN A 24 -4.81 0.54 8.27
C GLN A 24 -4.92 -0.61 7.27
N LEU A 25 -3.96 -0.72 6.35
CA LEU A 25 -3.91 -1.74 5.31
C LEU A 25 -3.78 -3.16 5.90
N VAL A 26 -2.91 -3.37 6.91
CA VAL A 26 -2.79 -4.63 7.66
C VAL A 26 -4.14 -5.13 8.19
N LYS A 27 -5.06 -4.22 8.55
CA LYS A 27 -6.40 -4.59 9.05
C LYS A 27 -7.40 -4.88 7.92
N ALA A 28 -7.19 -4.32 6.75
CA ALA A 28 -8.09 -4.43 5.60
C ALA A 28 -7.79 -5.66 4.74
N LEU A 29 -6.51 -5.97 4.50
CA LEU A 29 -6.08 -7.06 3.63
C LEU A 29 -6.70 -8.44 3.97
N PRO A 30 -6.88 -8.85 5.25
CA PRO A 30 -7.56 -10.10 5.57
C PRO A 30 -9.00 -10.17 5.06
N LYS A 31 -9.72 -9.04 5.03
CA LYS A 31 -11.09 -8.97 4.50
C LYS A 31 -11.08 -9.07 2.98
N MET A 32 -10.12 -8.41 2.34
CA MET A 32 -9.95 -8.43 0.89
C MET A 32 -9.57 -9.83 0.39
N ALA A 33 -8.65 -10.52 1.05
CA ALA A 33 -8.26 -11.89 0.73
C ALA A 33 -9.44 -12.88 0.90
N LYS A 34 -10.34 -12.62 1.84
CA LYS A 34 -11.55 -13.43 2.03
C LYS A 34 -12.59 -13.19 0.94
N ALA A 35 -12.63 -11.98 0.38
CA ALA A 35 -13.57 -11.59 -0.66
C ALA A 35 -13.14 -12.05 -2.06
N ALA A 36 -11.84 -12.28 -2.28
CA ALA A 36 -11.32 -12.78 -3.54
C ALA A 36 -11.72 -14.24 -3.80
N SER A 37 -12.24 -14.51 -4.99
CA SER A 37 -12.66 -15.83 -5.46
C SER A 37 -11.53 -16.57 -6.19
N ALA A 38 -10.71 -15.85 -6.95
CA ALA A 38 -9.56 -16.37 -7.66
C ALA A 38 -8.43 -16.78 -6.68
N PRO A 39 -7.95 -18.04 -6.72
CA PRO A 39 -6.88 -18.49 -5.83
C PRO A 39 -5.57 -17.70 -5.98
N THR A 40 -5.26 -17.26 -7.20
CA THR A 40 -4.06 -16.46 -7.50
C THR A 40 -4.14 -15.07 -6.86
N LEU A 41 -5.28 -14.39 -6.99
CA LEU A 41 -5.54 -13.09 -6.35
C LEU A 41 -5.47 -13.21 -4.83
N LYS A 42 -6.19 -14.17 -4.25
CA LYS A 42 -6.20 -14.41 -2.81
C LYS A 42 -4.81 -14.61 -2.24
N LYS A 43 -4.01 -15.47 -2.89
CA LYS A 43 -2.62 -15.72 -2.47
C LYS A 43 -1.74 -14.47 -2.60
N GLY A 44 -1.96 -13.66 -3.65
CA GLY A 44 -1.29 -12.37 -3.81
C GLY A 44 -1.55 -11.42 -2.65
N ILE A 45 -2.82 -11.27 -2.25
CA ILE A 45 -3.22 -10.42 -1.12
C ILE A 45 -2.67 -10.96 0.21
N GLU A 46 -2.69 -12.28 0.43
CA GLU A 46 -2.11 -12.90 1.63
C GLU A 46 -0.60 -12.70 1.71
N LYS A 47 0.11 -12.78 0.58
CA LYS A 47 1.54 -12.45 0.49
C LYS A 47 1.78 -10.99 0.84
N HIS A 48 1.03 -10.09 0.20
CA HIS A 48 1.18 -8.66 0.42
C HIS A 48 0.91 -8.29 1.89
N LEU A 49 -0.06 -8.92 2.57
CA LEU A 49 -0.26 -8.73 4.01
C LEU A 49 0.99 -9.03 4.87
N GLU A 50 1.78 -10.04 4.53
CA GLU A 50 3.03 -10.30 5.26
C GLU A 50 4.11 -9.28 4.92
N GLU A 51 4.15 -8.78 3.67
CA GLU A 51 5.03 -7.68 3.25
C GLU A 51 4.67 -6.38 3.99
N THR A 52 3.39 -5.97 4.00
CA THR A 52 2.85 -4.81 4.73
C THR A 52 3.21 -4.82 6.22
N LYS A 53 3.18 -6.00 6.88
CA LYS A 53 3.64 -6.09 8.29
C LYS A 53 5.13 -5.79 8.43
N GLY A 54 5.95 -6.22 7.46
CA GLY A 54 7.35 -5.87 7.37
C GLY A 54 7.56 -4.38 7.11
N HIS A 55 6.71 -3.77 6.28
CA HIS A 55 6.73 -2.33 6.00
C HIS A 55 6.46 -1.49 7.25
N VAL A 56 5.48 -1.88 8.06
CA VAL A 56 5.22 -1.27 9.38
C VAL A 56 6.49 -1.31 10.25
N GLN A 57 7.15 -2.47 10.36
CA GLN A 57 8.38 -2.60 11.14
C GLN A 57 9.52 -1.73 10.58
N ARG A 58 9.63 -1.64 9.26
CA ARG A 58 10.62 -0.81 8.58
C ARG A 58 10.40 0.67 8.86
N LEU A 59 9.15 1.13 8.89
CA LEU A 59 8.79 2.50 9.27
C LEU A 59 9.05 2.79 10.75
N GLU A 60 8.88 1.80 11.64
CA GLU A 60 9.29 1.93 13.05
C GLU A 60 10.81 2.13 13.15
N GLN A 61 11.61 1.34 12.42
CA GLN A 61 13.06 1.50 12.35
C GLN A 61 13.45 2.88 11.81
N ILE A 62 12.82 3.34 10.72
CA ILE A 62 13.07 4.68 10.16
C ILE A 62 12.73 5.77 11.18
N ALA A 63 11.61 5.64 11.90
CA ALA A 63 11.22 6.62 12.90
C ALA A 63 12.23 6.70 14.06
N ASP A 64 12.79 5.56 14.48
CA ASP A 64 13.88 5.51 15.47
C ASP A 64 15.14 6.22 14.97
N LEU A 65 15.54 6.01 13.70
CA LEU A 65 16.67 6.72 13.08
C LEU A 65 16.45 8.23 13.00
N LEU A 66 15.20 8.67 12.86
CA LEU A 66 14.81 10.08 12.85
C LEU A 66 14.57 10.66 14.26
N GLU A 67 14.82 9.88 15.31
CA GLU A 67 14.51 10.23 16.71
C GLU A 67 13.07 10.74 16.90
N ALA A 68 12.13 10.16 16.14
CA ALA A 68 10.75 10.59 16.07
C ALA A 68 9.79 9.43 16.40
N SER A 69 8.58 9.76 16.85
CA SER A 69 7.53 8.75 16.95
C SER A 69 6.88 8.50 15.59
N PRO A 70 6.69 7.23 15.17
CA PRO A 70 5.95 6.92 13.93
C PRO A 70 4.45 7.19 14.07
N LYS A 71 3.95 7.37 15.31
CA LYS A 71 2.54 7.65 15.57
C LYS A 71 2.22 9.10 15.22
N GLY A 72 1.11 9.27 14.49
CA GLY A 72 0.64 10.57 14.05
C GLY A 72 -0.88 10.63 13.92
N LYS A 73 -1.33 11.52 13.04
CA LYS A 73 -2.74 11.59 12.65
C LYS A 73 -3.06 10.38 11.76
N SER A 74 -4.33 10.00 11.75
CA SER A 74 -4.82 8.99 10.79
C SER A 74 -4.61 9.50 9.37
N CYS A 75 -4.00 8.67 8.52
CA CYS A 75 -3.92 8.91 7.08
C CYS A 75 -5.33 8.89 6.50
N LYS A 76 -5.75 10.01 5.92
CA LYS A 76 -7.11 10.18 5.35
C LYS A 76 -7.23 9.58 3.96
N ALA A 77 -6.16 9.63 3.17
CA ALA A 77 -6.14 9.10 1.81
C ALA A 77 -6.35 7.60 1.84
N MET A 78 -5.52 6.87 2.61
CA MET A 78 -5.68 5.43 2.79
C MET A 78 -7.06 5.06 3.33
N LYS A 79 -7.60 5.82 4.28
CA LYS A 79 -8.97 5.58 4.78
C LYS A 79 -10.01 5.60 3.65
N GLY A 80 -9.94 6.59 2.76
CA GLY A 80 -10.85 6.69 1.62
C GLY A 80 -10.67 5.55 0.60
N LEU A 81 -9.42 5.18 0.31
CA LEU A 81 -9.12 4.05 -0.60
C LEU A 81 -9.65 2.72 -0.03
N LEU A 82 -9.51 2.50 1.28
CA LEU A 82 -10.03 1.32 1.95
C LEU A 82 -11.57 1.32 2.05
N GLU A 83 -12.20 2.49 2.15
CA GLU A 83 -13.66 2.64 2.04
C GLU A 83 -14.14 2.23 0.65
N GLU A 84 -13.49 2.73 -0.41
CA GLU A 84 -13.79 2.33 -1.80
C GLU A 84 -13.61 0.82 -2.01
N GLY A 85 -12.51 0.23 -1.54
CA GLY A 85 -12.31 -1.22 -1.60
C GLY A 85 -13.33 -2.02 -0.80
N SER A 86 -13.83 -1.46 0.31
CA SER A 86 -14.89 -2.11 1.12
C SER A 86 -16.25 -2.09 0.42
N GLU A 87 -16.55 -1.02 -0.33
CA GLU A 87 -17.75 -0.94 -1.16
C GLU A 87 -17.74 -2.03 -2.23
N VAL A 88 -16.63 -2.17 -2.97
CA VAL A 88 -16.45 -3.22 -3.98
C VAL A 88 -16.64 -4.63 -3.41
N ILE A 89 -16.09 -4.91 -2.22
CA ILE A 89 -16.25 -6.21 -1.56
C ILE A 89 -17.73 -6.51 -1.24
N GLY A 90 -18.53 -5.49 -0.96
CA GLY A 90 -19.94 -5.59 -0.61
C GLY A 90 -20.89 -5.75 -1.80
N GLU A 91 -20.42 -5.54 -3.03
CA GLU A 91 -21.25 -5.68 -4.22
C GLU A 91 -21.59 -7.15 -4.53
N GLU A 92 -22.77 -7.37 -5.10
CA GLU A 92 -23.18 -8.66 -5.66
C GLU A 92 -22.86 -8.70 -7.15
N GLY A 93 -22.41 -9.83 -7.66
CA GLY A 93 -22.03 -9.95 -9.06
C GLY A 93 -21.33 -11.26 -9.38
N ASP A 94 -20.89 -11.37 -10.62
CA ASP A 94 -20.04 -12.47 -11.08
C ASP A 94 -18.68 -12.46 -10.36
N ASP A 95 -18.20 -13.64 -9.98
CA ASP A 95 -16.97 -13.79 -9.19
C ASP A 95 -15.74 -13.19 -9.90
N VAL A 96 -15.61 -13.38 -11.22
CA VAL A 96 -14.46 -12.89 -11.98
C VAL A 96 -14.52 -11.37 -12.11
N ILE A 97 -15.71 -10.80 -12.35
CA ILE A 97 -15.90 -9.35 -12.41
C ILE A 97 -15.60 -8.70 -11.06
N LYS A 98 -16.01 -9.34 -9.96
CA LYS A 98 -15.70 -8.87 -8.61
C LYS A 98 -14.20 -8.93 -8.31
N ASP A 99 -13.52 -9.99 -8.69
CA ASP A 99 -12.06 -10.09 -8.52
C ASP A 99 -11.33 -9.00 -9.29
N LEU A 100 -11.75 -8.69 -10.52
CA LEU A 100 -11.22 -7.56 -11.30
C LEU A 100 -11.45 -6.21 -10.59
N ALA A 101 -12.61 -6.02 -9.97
CA ALA A 101 -12.89 -4.81 -9.18
C ALA A 101 -12.03 -4.74 -7.91
N ILE A 102 -11.82 -5.85 -7.21
CA ILE A 102 -10.92 -5.95 -6.05
C ILE A 102 -9.49 -5.58 -6.47
N ILE A 103 -9.01 -6.11 -7.61
CA ILE A 103 -7.69 -5.78 -8.15
C ILE A 103 -7.60 -4.27 -8.43
N GLY A 104 -8.59 -3.68 -9.10
CA GLY A 104 -8.61 -2.25 -9.36
C GLY A 104 -8.56 -1.39 -8.09
N ALA A 105 -9.25 -1.79 -7.02
CA ALA A 105 -9.18 -1.11 -5.73
C ALA A 105 -7.81 -1.28 -5.07
N ALA A 106 -7.23 -2.49 -5.11
CA ALA A 106 -5.90 -2.76 -4.57
C ALA A 106 -4.82 -1.96 -5.32
N GLN A 107 -4.85 -1.89 -6.65
CA GLN A 107 -3.86 -1.10 -7.40
C GLN A 107 -3.91 0.39 -7.07
N LYS A 108 -5.09 0.95 -6.75
CA LYS A 108 -5.18 2.35 -6.27
C LYS A 108 -4.48 2.55 -4.93
N VAL A 109 -4.53 1.56 -4.04
CA VAL A 109 -3.77 1.53 -2.78
C VAL A 109 -2.26 1.50 -3.09
N GLU A 110 -1.80 0.56 -3.93
CA GLU A 110 -0.39 0.47 -4.31
C GLU A 110 0.13 1.77 -4.93
N HIS A 111 -0.64 2.40 -5.82
CA HIS A 111 -0.23 3.65 -6.46
C HIS A 111 -0.12 4.83 -5.49
N TYR A 112 -0.97 4.87 -4.45
CA TYR A 112 -0.82 5.84 -3.37
C TYR A 112 0.48 5.57 -2.59
N GLU A 113 0.77 4.32 -2.25
CA GLU A 113 1.98 3.95 -1.51
C GLU A 113 3.25 4.20 -2.33
N ILE A 114 3.28 3.85 -3.62
CA ILE A 114 4.38 4.15 -4.55
C ILE A 114 4.67 5.66 -4.58
N ALA A 115 3.64 6.50 -4.64
CA ALA A 115 3.81 7.95 -4.64
C ALA A 115 4.34 8.47 -3.28
N SER A 116 3.81 7.96 -2.18
CA SER A 116 4.22 8.34 -0.82
C SER A 116 5.64 7.90 -0.49
N TYR A 117 6.00 6.64 -0.72
CA TYR A 117 7.35 6.13 -0.52
C TYR A 117 8.36 6.79 -1.44
N GLY A 118 8.02 7.00 -2.72
CA GLY A 118 8.88 7.73 -3.66
C GLY A 118 9.19 9.15 -3.18
N THR A 119 8.19 9.84 -2.64
CA THR A 119 8.36 11.19 -2.07
C THR A 119 9.24 11.17 -0.82
N ALA A 120 8.92 10.30 0.15
CA ALA A 120 9.68 10.19 1.39
C ALA A 120 11.16 9.82 1.12
N ARG A 121 11.40 8.89 0.20
CA ARG A 121 12.75 8.47 -0.20
C ARG A 121 13.55 9.64 -0.79
N ALA A 122 12.96 10.40 -1.70
CA ALA A 122 13.62 11.56 -2.31
C ALA A 122 13.97 12.66 -1.27
N LEU A 123 13.12 12.85 -0.26
CA LEU A 123 13.41 13.75 0.86
C LEU A 123 14.59 13.23 1.69
N ALA A 124 14.61 11.95 2.03
CA ALA A 124 15.71 11.34 2.78
C ALA A 124 17.05 11.44 2.03
N GLU A 125 17.07 11.14 0.72
CA GLU A 125 18.24 11.32 -0.15
C GLU A 125 18.73 12.77 -0.13
N SER A 126 17.81 13.74 -0.24
CA SER A 126 18.16 15.16 -0.27
C SER A 126 18.70 15.68 1.06
N LEU A 127 18.38 15.01 2.16
CA LEU A 127 18.90 15.29 3.51
C LEU A 127 20.22 14.55 3.80
N GLY A 128 20.71 13.70 2.89
CA GLY A 128 21.90 12.86 3.11
C GLY A 128 21.67 11.72 4.10
N MET A 129 20.41 11.29 4.27
CA MET A 129 20.02 10.20 5.16
C MET A 129 19.99 8.87 4.39
N ASP A 130 21.16 8.41 3.93
CA ASP A 130 21.29 7.28 3.01
C ASP A 130 20.63 6.00 3.54
N GLU A 131 20.81 5.67 4.82
CA GLU A 131 20.19 4.49 5.44
C GLU A 131 18.66 4.56 5.42
N VAL A 132 18.08 5.75 5.68
CA VAL A 132 16.62 5.95 5.62
C VAL A 132 16.13 5.82 4.18
N ALA A 133 16.86 6.39 3.22
CA ALA A 133 16.54 6.28 1.81
C ALA A 133 16.56 4.83 1.31
N GLU A 134 17.55 4.03 1.71
CA GLU A 134 17.64 2.61 1.36
C GLU A 134 16.45 1.80 1.90
N LEU A 135 16.06 2.04 3.16
CA LEU A 135 14.89 1.39 3.77
C LEU A 135 13.59 1.77 3.04
N LEU A 136 13.41 3.04 2.70
CA LEU A 136 12.23 3.51 1.96
C LEU A 136 12.21 2.95 0.52
N GLN A 137 13.37 2.83 -0.12
CA GLN A 137 13.48 2.23 -1.46
C GLN A 137 13.13 0.74 -1.44
N ALA A 138 13.53 0.01 -0.40
CA ALA A 138 13.18 -1.40 -0.27
C ALA A 138 11.65 -1.61 -0.23
N THR A 139 10.91 -0.79 0.54
CA THR A 139 9.44 -0.85 0.50
C THR A 139 8.90 -0.45 -0.87
N LEU A 140 9.40 0.66 -1.44
CA LEU A 140 8.96 1.14 -2.76
C LEU A 140 9.08 0.07 -3.86
N ASP A 141 10.15 -0.73 -3.83
CA ASP A 141 10.35 -1.82 -4.78
C ASP A 141 9.38 -2.99 -4.55
N GLU A 142 9.06 -3.29 -3.28
CA GLU A 142 8.05 -4.29 -2.89
C GLU A 142 6.65 -3.86 -3.40
N GLU A 143 6.23 -2.60 -3.22
CA GLU A 143 4.93 -2.11 -3.73
C GLU A 143 4.88 -2.09 -5.26
N GLY A 144 5.97 -1.63 -5.89
CA GLY A 144 6.08 -1.67 -7.35
C GLY A 144 6.04 -3.09 -7.92
N ALA A 145 6.46 -4.10 -7.16
CA ALA A 145 6.33 -5.51 -7.53
C ALA A 145 4.90 -6.03 -7.31
N THR A 146 4.24 -5.61 -6.22
CA THR A 146 2.85 -5.96 -5.92
C THR A 146 1.91 -5.44 -7.00
N ASP A 147 1.99 -4.17 -7.39
CA ASP A 147 1.17 -3.59 -8.46
C ASP A 147 1.33 -4.32 -9.80
N LYS A 148 2.57 -4.67 -10.17
CA LYS A 148 2.84 -5.47 -11.37
C LYS A 148 2.23 -6.86 -11.29
N ALA A 149 2.30 -7.49 -10.13
CA ALA A 149 1.70 -8.81 -9.93
C ALA A 149 0.16 -8.74 -10.04
N LEU A 150 -0.46 -7.71 -9.45
CA LEU A 150 -1.90 -7.45 -9.57
C LEU A 150 -2.31 -7.23 -11.03
N THR A 151 -1.54 -6.46 -11.80
CA THR A 151 -1.75 -6.27 -13.24
C THR A 151 -1.75 -7.61 -13.98
N GLY A 152 -0.77 -8.47 -13.70
CA GLY A 152 -0.69 -9.80 -14.33
C GLY A 152 -1.91 -10.68 -14.03
N VAL A 153 -2.42 -10.64 -12.79
CA VAL A 153 -3.64 -11.37 -12.42
C VAL A 153 -4.87 -10.79 -13.14
N ALA A 154 -4.98 -9.46 -13.27
CA ALA A 154 -6.07 -8.83 -14.01
C ALA A 154 -6.06 -9.21 -15.50
N GLU A 155 -4.90 -9.24 -16.14
CA GLU A 155 -4.75 -9.67 -17.54
C GLU A 155 -5.15 -11.14 -17.72
N GLU A 156 -4.77 -12.03 -16.79
CA GLU A 156 -5.17 -13.44 -16.80
C GLU A 156 -6.70 -13.60 -16.69
N LEU A 157 -7.31 -12.94 -15.70
CA LEU A 157 -8.76 -13.02 -15.47
C LEU A 157 -9.57 -12.41 -16.62
N SER A 158 -9.19 -11.22 -17.10
CA SER A 158 -9.89 -10.56 -18.22
C SER A 158 -9.74 -11.30 -19.55
N GLY A 159 -8.58 -11.93 -19.80
CA GLY A 159 -8.38 -12.80 -20.95
C GLY A 159 -9.30 -14.03 -20.93
N SER A 160 -9.65 -14.55 -19.75
CA SER A 160 -10.57 -15.70 -19.62
C SER A 160 -12.03 -15.37 -20.00
N LEU A 161 -12.43 -14.10 -19.85
CA LEU A 161 -13.76 -13.61 -20.26
C LEU A 161 -13.82 -13.35 -21.77
N SER A 162 -12.75 -12.79 -22.32
CA SER A 162 -12.64 -12.42 -23.75
C SER A 162 -12.68 -13.62 -24.70
N ASN A 163 -12.42 -14.83 -24.20
CA ASN A 163 -12.44 -16.08 -24.97
C ASN A 163 -13.78 -16.83 -24.88
N GLN A 164 -14.82 -16.23 -24.30
CA GLN A 164 -16.17 -16.82 -24.14
C GLN A 164 -17.21 -16.25 -25.11
N ASP A 165 -16.83 -15.32 -25.99
CA ASP A 165 -17.62 -14.79 -27.12
C ASP A 165 -17.33 -15.55 -28.43
#